data_AF-M0JY37-F1
#
_entry.id   AF-M0JY37-F1
#
_cell.length_a   1.000
_cell.length_b   1.000
_cell.length_c   1.000
_cell.angle_alpha   90.00
_cell.angle_beta   90.00
_cell.angle_gamma   90.00
#
_symmetry.space_group_name_H-M   'P 1'
#
loop_
_entity.id
_entity.type
_entity.pdbx_description
1 polymer ?
#
loop_
_entity_poly.entity_id
_entity_poly.type
_entity_poly.pdbx_seq_one_letter_code
_entity_poly.pdbx_strand_id
1 'polypeptide(L)'
;MGNSSDFGPSAYLCHQILEQMDRASGGNKIIYETEFNKLCYLAYKELEEEGYADEVNLPMRWYQFGMELWGQPEAYGVIYQGDSRGTQVTRQVLSDSVFDVRNELQAAIYKVARQLAGEYKNTYGTDKIVDDSYEDYAPTEFVRRYHEFRSVFDNLEEGQSSLMSFVNDDSPEDHISTVRPHMERLVELYPRSKYDEAYTLFRRWDSVTRQLAKNGDLDAMEALASDFWEMFSRVELRIHHNIDVPSDDQADWILERPRHKDAFEQTLKEYRQIALDGRDDTDRLDRISASYSEAVRSIANESD
;
A
#
# COMPACT_ATOMS: atom_id res chain seq x y z
N MET A 1 10.99 -34.95 -30.80
CA MET A 1 10.71 -33.57 -31.26
C MET A 1 10.22 -32.82 -30.03
N GLY A 2 10.75 -31.64 -29.77
CA GLY A 2 10.92 -31.04 -28.43
C GLY A 2 9.66 -31.00 -27.57
N ASN A 3 9.80 -31.42 -26.32
CA ASN A 3 8.98 -30.89 -25.23
C ASN A 3 9.39 -29.42 -25.12
N SER A 4 8.63 -28.48 -25.69
CA SER A 4 8.75 -27.10 -25.22
C SER A 4 8.20 -27.12 -23.80
N SER A 5 9.05 -26.79 -22.84
CA SER A 5 8.52 -26.33 -21.56
C SER A 5 7.75 -25.04 -21.81
N ASP A 6 6.58 -24.95 -21.21
CA ASP A 6 5.71 -23.78 -21.33
C ASP A 6 5.98 -22.75 -20.21
N PHE A 7 6.76 -23.11 -19.18
CA PHE A 7 6.95 -22.33 -17.96
C PHE A 7 8.41 -22.28 -17.50
N GLY A 8 8.91 -21.08 -17.19
CA GLY A 8 10.27 -20.86 -16.71
C GLY A 8 10.43 -20.86 -15.17
N PRO A 9 11.62 -20.47 -14.68
CA PRO A 9 11.94 -20.42 -13.24
C PRO A 9 11.01 -19.55 -12.38
N SER A 10 10.59 -18.38 -12.87
CA SER A 10 9.65 -17.50 -12.16
C SER A 10 8.29 -18.16 -11.93
N ALA A 11 7.75 -18.83 -12.94
CA ALA A 11 6.51 -19.60 -12.82
C ALA A 11 6.68 -20.79 -11.85
N TYR A 12 7.82 -21.48 -11.90
CA TYR A 12 8.11 -22.55 -10.95
C TYR A 12 8.19 -22.06 -9.50
N LEU A 13 8.79 -20.88 -9.27
CA LEU A 13 8.81 -20.24 -7.96
C LEU A 13 7.39 -19.94 -7.45
N CYS A 14 6.58 -19.25 -8.25
CA CYS A 14 5.18 -18.96 -7.90
C CYS A 14 4.39 -20.25 -7.59
N HIS A 15 4.59 -21.29 -8.41
CA HIS A 15 3.96 -22.59 -8.21
C HIS A 15 4.37 -23.23 -6.88
N GLN A 16 5.67 -23.26 -6.57
CA GLN A 16 6.21 -23.87 -5.36
C GLN A 16 5.79 -23.11 -4.09
N ILE A 17 5.71 -21.78 -4.13
CA ILE A 17 5.19 -20.98 -3.00
C ILE A 17 3.77 -21.43 -2.63
N LEU A 18 2.87 -21.49 -3.61
CA LEU A 18 1.49 -21.92 -3.38
C LEU A 18 1.40 -23.39 -2.97
N GLU A 19 2.16 -24.27 -3.61
CA GLU A 19 2.16 -25.71 -3.28
C GLU A 19 2.66 -25.98 -1.86
N GLN A 20 3.76 -25.37 -1.43
CA GLN A 20 4.27 -25.60 -0.09
C GLN A 20 3.38 -24.97 0.98
N MET A 21 2.77 -23.81 0.71
CA MET A 21 1.77 -23.20 1.61
C MET A 21 0.53 -24.09 1.78
N ASP A 22 -0.01 -24.63 0.68
CA ASP A 22 -1.14 -25.56 0.68
C ASP A 22 -0.80 -26.82 1.50
N ARG A 23 0.35 -27.45 1.24
CA ARG A 23 0.83 -28.62 2.00
C ARG A 23 1.03 -28.32 3.48
N ALA A 24 1.63 -27.18 3.82
CA ALA A 24 1.95 -26.81 5.20
C ALA A 24 0.72 -26.46 6.03
N SER A 25 -0.31 -25.89 5.39
CA SER A 25 -1.61 -25.55 6.02
C SER A 25 -2.64 -26.69 5.96
N GLY A 26 -2.32 -27.79 5.28
CA GLY A 26 -3.25 -28.90 5.05
C GLY A 26 -4.43 -28.52 4.15
N GLY A 27 -4.23 -27.57 3.24
CA GLY A 27 -5.23 -27.07 2.30
C GLY A 27 -6.32 -26.18 2.91
N ASN A 28 -6.12 -25.71 4.14
CA ASN A 28 -7.11 -24.90 4.86
C ASN A 28 -6.90 -23.39 4.71
N LYS A 29 -5.74 -22.97 4.19
CA LYS A 29 -5.40 -21.56 4.05
C LYS A 29 -5.80 -21.04 2.67
N ILE A 30 -6.59 -19.98 2.65
CA ILE A 30 -6.84 -19.17 1.46
C ILE A 30 -5.73 -18.12 1.38
N ILE A 31 -5.06 -18.04 0.24
CA ILE A 31 -4.01 -17.05 -0.02
C ILE A 31 -4.59 -15.95 -0.90
N TYR A 32 -4.50 -14.71 -0.45
CA TYR A 32 -4.92 -13.54 -1.23
C TYR A 32 -3.73 -12.93 -1.98
N GLU A 33 -4.03 -12.14 -3.01
CA GLU A 33 -3.07 -11.54 -3.93
C GLU A 33 -1.94 -10.78 -3.22
N THR A 34 -2.26 -9.91 -2.26
CA THR A 34 -1.24 -9.18 -1.49
C THR A 34 -0.30 -10.14 -0.78
N GLU A 35 -0.84 -11.13 -0.07
CA GLU A 35 -0.03 -12.15 0.63
C GLU A 35 0.85 -12.93 -0.35
N PHE A 36 0.28 -13.39 -1.46
CA PHE A 36 1.00 -14.13 -2.49
C PHE A 36 2.17 -13.32 -3.07
N ASN A 37 1.93 -12.04 -3.39
CA ASN A 37 2.95 -11.12 -3.88
C ASN A 37 4.10 -10.96 -2.87
N LYS A 38 3.78 -10.86 -1.56
CA LYS A 38 4.80 -10.76 -0.51
C LYS A 38 5.61 -12.03 -0.36
N LEU A 39 4.96 -13.19 -0.36
CA LEU A 39 5.66 -14.47 -0.28
C LEU A 39 6.60 -14.66 -1.48
N CYS A 40 6.16 -14.27 -2.69
CA CYS A 40 7.01 -14.31 -3.88
C CYS A 40 8.21 -13.36 -3.75
N TYR A 41 8.00 -12.14 -3.23
CA TYR A 41 9.10 -11.19 -3.03
C TYR A 41 10.10 -11.66 -1.97
N LEU A 42 9.63 -12.15 -0.81
CA LEU A 42 10.50 -12.70 0.23
C LEU A 42 11.31 -13.89 -0.30
N ALA A 43 10.67 -14.78 -1.05
CA ALA A 43 11.35 -15.90 -1.68
C ALA A 43 12.42 -15.45 -2.68
N TYR A 44 12.11 -14.42 -3.48
CA TYR A 44 13.07 -13.81 -4.38
C TYR A 44 14.28 -13.24 -3.62
N LYS A 45 14.08 -12.55 -2.50
CA LYS A 45 15.16 -12.00 -1.67
C LYS A 45 16.08 -13.09 -1.11
N GLU A 46 15.51 -14.18 -0.60
CA GLU A 46 16.29 -15.34 -0.15
C GLU A 46 17.08 -15.98 -1.30
N LEU A 47 16.47 -16.11 -2.49
CA LEU A 47 17.14 -16.65 -3.67
C LEU A 47 18.22 -15.70 -4.21
N GLU A 48 18.04 -14.39 -4.06
CA GLU A 48 19.05 -13.38 -4.38
C GLU A 48 20.29 -13.54 -3.49
N GLU A 49 20.10 -13.75 -2.18
CA GLU A 49 21.20 -14.04 -1.25
C GLU A 49 21.94 -15.35 -1.58
N GLU A 50 21.21 -16.34 -2.10
CA GLU A 50 21.79 -17.60 -2.59
C GLU A 50 22.43 -17.46 -4.00
N GLY A 51 22.34 -16.30 -4.65
CA GLY A 51 22.95 -16.02 -5.95
C GLY A 51 22.15 -16.48 -7.18
N TYR A 52 20.84 -16.71 -7.01
CA TYR A 52 19.95 -17.22 -8.06
C TYR A 52 19.00 -16.17 -8.67
N ALA A 53 19.02 -14.92 -8.20
CA ALA A 53 18.11 -13.85 -8.66
C ALA A 53 17.99 -13.74 -10.20
N ASP A 54 19.14 -13.58 -10.88
CA ASP A 54 19.20 -13.44 -12.34
C ASP A 54 18.63 -14.66 -13.09
N GLU A 55 18.67 -15.85 -12.48
CA GLU A 55 18.12 -17.07 -13.09
C GLU A 55 16.62 -17.22 -12.85
N VAL A 56 16.12 -16.76 -11.69
CA VAL A 56 14.69 -16.78 -11.40
C VAL A 56 13.96 -15.83 -12.36
N ASN A 57 14.55 -14.65 -12.60
CA ASN A 57 14.01 -13.61 -13.49
C ASN A 57 12.53 -13.36 -13.20
N LEU A 58 12.23 -12.76 -12.05
CA LEU A 58 10.88 -12.58 -11.52
C LEU A 58 10.46 -11.11 -11.68
N PRO A 59 9.68 -10.76 -12.73
CA PRO A 59 9.27 -9.38 -12.92
C PRO A 59 8.40 -8.92 -11.76
N MET A 60 8.84 -7.88 -11.05
CA MET A 60 8.12 -7.29 -9.94
C MET A 60 8.24 -5.77 -9.95
N ARG A 61 7.25 -5.09 -9.36
CA ARG A 61 7.27 -3.63 -9.20
C ARG A 61 6.74 -3.23 -7.84
N TRP A 62 7.18 -2.08 -7.35
CA TRP A 62 6.60 -1.51 -6.15
C TRP A 62 5.28 -0.79 -6.46
N TYR A 63 4.18 -1.22 -5.83
CA TYR A 63 2.86 -0.64 -6.01
C TYR A 63 2.03 -0.70 -4.73
N GLN A 64 1.55 0.46 -4.24
CA GLN A 64 0.64 0.69 -3.11
C GLN A 64 0.90 -0.05 -1.78
N PHE A 65 0.92 -1.37 -1.77
CA PHE A 65 1.17 -2.20 -0.60
C PHE A 65 2.52 -2.91 -0.68
N GLY A 66 3.37 -2.51 -1.63
CA GLY A 66 4.79 -2.87 -1.75
C GLY A 66 5.07 -3.65 -3.02
N MET A 67 6.05 -4.57 -3.00
CA MET A 67 6.38 -5.36 -4.19
C MET A 67 5.23 -6.29 -4.60
N GLU A 68 4.84 -6.23 -5.87
CA GLU A 68 3.87 -7.09 -6.54
C GLU A 68 4.45 -7.68 -7.83
N LEU A 69 3.98 -8.86 -8.23
CA LEU A 69 4.35 -9.48 -9.51
C LEU A 69 3.85 -8.63 -10.69
N TRP A 70 4.66 -8.55 -11.74
CA TRP A 70 4.32 -7.83 -12.96
C TRP A 70 4.16 -8.77 -14.15
N GLY A 71 2.93 -8.93 -14.63
CA GLY A 71 2.65 -9.71 -15.82
C GLY A 71 1.25 -10.32 -15.76
N GLN A 72 0.95 -11.19 -16.71
CA GLN A 72 -0.30 -11.94 -16.69
C GLN A 72 -0.19 -13.14 -15.72
N PRO A 73 -1.16 -13.38 -14.83
CA PRO A 73 -1.15 -14.51 -13.90
C PRO A 73 -0.88 -15.86 -14.57
N GLU A 74 -1.40 -16.04 -15.79
CA GLU A 74 -1.23 -17.27 -16.58
C GLU A 74 0.23 -17.55 -16.90
N ALA A 75 1.07 -16.52 -17.09
CA ALA A 75 2.49 -16.69 -17.35
C ALA A 75 3.25 -17.30 -16.16
N TYR A 76 2.69 -17.17 -14.94
CA TYR A 76 3.23 -17.74 -13.71
C TYR A 76 2.57 -19.07 -13.31
N GLY A 77 1.65 -19.58 -14.12
CA GLY A 77 0.91 -20.81 -13.81
C GLY A 77 0.00 -20.65 -12.59
N VAL A 78 -0.54 -19.45 -12.36
CA VAL A 78 -1.48 -19.14 -11.26
C VAL A 78 -2.82 -18.66 -11.81
N ILE A 79 -3.84 -18.67 -10.95
CA ILE A 79 -5.21 -18.27 -11.25
C ILE A 79 -5.65 -17.27 -10.19
N TYR A 80 -6.16 -16.13 -10.64
CA TYR A 80 -6.67 -15.06 -9.78
C TYR A 80 -8.20 -15.10 -9.82
N GLN A 81 -8.83 -15.15 -8.65
CA GLN A 81 -10.28 -15.18 -8.52
C GLN A 81 -10.75 -14.18 -7.47
N GLY A 82 -11.46 -13.13 -7.93
CA GLY A 82 -12.06 -12.14 -7.05
C GLY A 82 -13.25 -12.69 -6.26
N ASP A 83 -13.33 -12.34 -4.98
CA ASP A 83 -14.49 -12.52 -4.12
C ASP A 83 -14.81 -11.24 -3.32
N SER A 84 -15.73 -11.30 -2.35
CA SER A 84 -16.12 -10.14 -1.54
C SER A 84 -15.05 -9.68 -0.53
N ARG A 85 -13.96 -10.44 -0.36
CA ARG A 85 -12.86 -10.19 0.58
C ARG A 85 -11.55 -9.82 -0.12
N GLY A 86 -11.44 -10.07 -1.43
CA GLY A 86 -10.30 -9.68 -2.25
C GLY A 86 -10.07 -10.64 -3.41
N THR A 87 -8.86 -10.63 -3.97
CA THR A 87 -8.45 -11.56 -5.02
C THR A 87 -7.76 -12.77 -4.40
N GLN A 88 -8.36 -13.96 -4.51
CA GLN A 88 -7.73 -15.22 -4.13
C GLN A 88 -6.77 -15.68 -5.22
N VAL A 89 -5.63 -16.24 -4.82
CA VAL A 89 -4.63 -16.79 -5.74
C VAL A 89 -4.50 -18.29 -5.53
N THR A 90 -4.64 -19.05 -6.61
CA THR A 90 -4.46 -20.51 -6.62
C THR A 90 -3.50 -20.93 -7.72
N ARG A 91 -2.82 -22.06 -7.54
CA ARG A 91 -1.93 -22.60 -8.58
C ARG A 91 -2.74 -23.38 -9.62
N GLN A 92 -2.31 -23.34 -10.86
CA GLN A 92 -2.76 -24.29 -11.86
C GLN A 92 -2.24 -25.70 -11.51
N VAL A 93 -3.01 -26.74 -11.84
CA VAL A 93 -2.57 -28.12 -11.66
C VAL A 93 -1.61 -28.48 -12.80
N LEU A 94 -0.32 -28.27 -12.56
CA LEU A 94 0.77 -28.49 -13.50
C LEU A 94 1.65 -29.65 -13.01
N SER A 95 2.22 -30.42 -13.94
CA SER A 95 3.23 -31.45 -13.62
C SER A 95 4.63 -30.85 -13.66
N ASP A 96 5.54 -31.27 -12.79
CA ASP A 96 6.93 -30.75 -12.74
C ASP A 96 7.65 -30.74 -14.11
N SER A 97 7.31 -31.66 -15.01
CA SER A 97 7.91 -31.74 -16.36
C SER A 97 7.56 -30.58 -17.30
N VAL A 98 6.61 -29.70 -16.94
CA VAL A 98 6.29 -28.52 -17.77
C VAL A 98 7.22 -27.34 -17.50
N PHE A 99 7.99 -27.40 -16.41
CA PHE A 99 8.90 -26.32 -16.01
C PHE A 99 10.32 -26.56 -16.52
N ASP A 100 10.89 -25.59 -17.23
CA ASP A 100 12.29 -25.58 -17.67
C ASP A 100 13.13 -24.86 -16.63
N VAL A 101 13.56 -25.64 -15.63
CA VAL A 101 14.35 -25.15 -14.50
C VAL A 101 15.42 -26.17 -14.21
N ARG A 102 16.67 -25.71 -14.09
CA ARG A 102 17.80 -26.60 -13.77
C ARG A 102 17.64 -27.16 -12.36
N ASN A 103 18.05 -28.41 -12.14
CA ASN A 103 17.84 -29.13 -10.87
C ASN A 103 18.35 -28.39 -9.62
N GLU A 104 19.48 -27.68 -9.74
CA GLU A 104 20.05 -26.90 -8.63
C GLU A 104 19.11 -25.77 -8.21
N LEU A 105 18.62 -25.00 -9.19
CA LEU A 105 17.66 -23.93 -8.96
C LEU A 105 16.30 -24.47 -8.48
N GLN A 106 15.84 -25.61 -9.01
CA GLN A 106 14.62 -26.27 -8.51
C GLN A 106 14.73 -26.61 -7.02
N ALA A 107 15.88 -27.13 -6.59
CA ALA A 107 16.11 -27.48 -5.20
C ALA A 107 16.19 -26.24 -4.29
N ALA A 108 16.81 -25.16 -4.76
CA ALA A 108 16.86 -23.88 -4.04
C ALA A 108 15.45 -23.28 -3.86
N ILE A 109 14.70 -23.16 -4.96
CA ILE A 109 13.31 -22.67 -4.94
C ILE A 109 12.45 -23.51 -3.99
N TYR A 110 12.53 -24.84 -4.08
CA TYR A 110 11.77 -25.73 -3.21
C TYR A 110 12.13 -25.54 -1.73
N LYS A 111 13.42 -25.40 -1.41
CA LYS A 111 13.92 -25.17 -0.06
C LYS A 111 13.35 -23.85 0.50
N VAL A 112 13.49 -22.76 -0.23
CA VAL A 112 13.02 -21.41 0.19
C VAL A 112 11.49 -21.41 0.35
N ALA A 113 10.75 -21.92 -0.63
CA ALA A 113 9.29 -21.99 -0.55
C ALA A 113 8.80 -22.81 0.65
N ARG A 114 9.48 -23.93 0.96
CA ARG A 114 9.17 -24.76 2.12
C ARG A 114 9.49 -24.05 3.44
N GLN A 115 10.57 -23.29 3.50
CA GLN A 115 10.94 -22.49 4.68
C GLN A 115 9.86 -21.45 4.98
N LEU A 116 9.52 -20.62 3.98
CA LEU A 116 8.47 -19.60 4.10
C LEU A 116 7.12 -20.22 4.47
N ALA A 117 6.77 -21.36 3.88
CA ALA A 117 5.56 -22.08 4.25
C ALA A 117 5.58 -22.58 5.70
N GLY A 118 6.73 -23.01 6.22
CA GLY A 118 6.89 -23.37 7.62
C GLY A 118 6.62 -22.20 8.57
N GLU A 119 7.03 -21.00 8.18
CA GLU A 119 6.91 -19.76 8.95
C GLU A 119 5.51 -19.16 8.89
N TYR A 120 4.94 -19.01 7.69
CA TYR A 120 3.72 -18.23 7.47
C TYR A 120 2.42 -19.05 7.36
N LYS A 121 2.46 -20.38 7.41
CA LYS A 121 1.26 -21.24 7.28
C LYS A 121 0.11 -20.90 8.25
N ASN A 122 0.42 -20.37 9.43
CA ASN A 122 -0.55 -20.05 10.48
C ASN A 122 -0.80 -18.54 10.62
N THR A 123 -0.18 -17.73 9.77
CA THR A 123 -0.39 -16.28 9.73
C THR A 123 -1.62 -16.02 8.86
N TYR A 124 -2.68 -15.50 9.45
CA TYR A 124 -3.90 -15.14 8.75
C TYR A 124 -3.99 -13.61 8.66
N GLY A 125 -4.43 -13.11 7.51
CA GLY A 125 -4.44 -11.68 7.22
C GLY A 125 -3.13 -11.21 6.56
N THR A 126 -3.21 -10.02 5.97
CA THR A 126 -2.10 -9.40 5.24
C THR A 126 -1.17 -8.60 6.14
N ASP A 127 -1.65 -8.15 7.30
CA ASP A 127 -1.05 -7.03 8.03
C ASP A 127 0.37 -7.34 8.50
N LYS A 128 0.58 -8.52 9.10
CA LYS A 128 1.93 -8.92 9.52
C LYS A 128 2.92 -9.01 8.35
N ILE A 129 2.51 -9.64 7.24
CA ILE A 129 3.42 -9.87 6.10
C ILE A 129 3.67 -8.56 5.34
N VAL A 130 2.68 -7.67 5.32
CA VAL A 130 2.81 -6.32 4.75
C VAL A 130 3.73 -5.48 5.63
N ASP A 131 3.54 -5.46 6.94
CA ASP A 131 4.38 -4.70 7.88
C ASP A 131 5.82 -5.18 7.83
N ASP A 132 6.07 -6.49 7.90
CA ASP A 132 7.40 -7.08 7.73
C ASP A 132 8.03 -6.65 6.38
N SER A 133 7.23 -6.65 5.29
CA SER A 133 7.70 -6.20 3.97
C SER A 133 8.06 -4.71 3.92
N TYR A 134 7.42 -3.85 4.70
CA TYR A 134 7.73 -2.42 4.75
C TYR A 134 8.89 -2.10 5.69
N GLU A 135 8.99 -2.81 6.81
CA GLU A 135 10.07 -2.61 7.78
C GLU A 135 11.43 -2.95 7.16
N ASP A 136 11.52 -4.10 6.49
CA ASP A 136 12.78 -4.60 5.97
C ASP A 136 13.11 -4.08 4.56
N TYR A 137 12.09 -3.82 3.74
CA TYR A 137 12.28 -3.62 2.30
C TYR A 137 11.66 -2.36 1.72
N ALA A 138 11.14 -1.43 2.53
CA ALA A 138 10.69 -0.14 2.00
C ALA A 138 11.84 0.57 1.25
N PRO A 139 11.64 1.03 0.00
CA PRO A 139 12.75 1.50 -0.82
C PRO A 139 13.36 2.83 -0.35
N THR A 140 12.65 3.56 0.51
CA THR A 140 13.08 4.79 1.18
C THR A 140 12.36 4.94 2.51
N GLU A 141 12.96 5.66 3.45
CA GLU A 141 12.34 5.98 4.74
C GLU A 141 11.00 6.75 4.55
N PHE A 142 10.88 7.59 3.51
CA PHE A 142 9.60 8.22 3.16
C PHE A 142 8.49 7.21 2.89
N VAL A 143 8.78 6.14 2.12
CA VAL A 143 7.79 5.10 1.80
C VAL A 143 7.35 4.35 3.06
N ARG A 144 8.30 4.05 3.95
CA ARG A 144 8.01 3.42 5.25
C ARG A 144 7.12 4.30 6.11
N ARG A 145 7.46 5.58 6.25
CA ARG A 145 6.65 6.54 7.03
C ARG A 145 5.30 6.84 6.42
N TYR A 146 5.16 6.74 5.08
CA TYR A 146 3.87 6.89 4.44
C TYR A 146 2.95 5.72 4.76
N HIS A 147 3.47 4.48 4.79
CA HIS A 147 2.72 3.32 5.26
C HIS A 147 2.24 3.52 6.71
N GLU A 148 3.15 3.90 7.62
CA GLU A 148 2.79 4.20 9.01
C GLU A 148 1.71 5.29 9.12
N PHE A 149 1.82 6.35 8.30
CA PHE A 149 0.83 7.43 8.26
C PHE A 149 -0.55 6.94 7.81
N ARG A 150 -0.64 6.01 6.86
CA ARG A 150 -1.92 5.42 6.44
C ARG A 150 -2.55 4.60 7.57
N SER A 151 -1.74 3.80 8.27
CA SER A 151 -2.22 3.01 9.40
C SER A 151 -2.72 3.85 10.59
N VAL A 152 -2.36 5.14 10.67
CA VAL A 152 -2.95 6.04 11.68
C VAL A 152 -4.46 6.17 11.48
N PHE A 153 -4.94 6.20 10.23
CA PHE A 153 -6.38 6.31 9.95
C PHE A 153 -7.13 5.04 10.38
N ASP A 154 -6.60 3.86 10.02
CA ASP A 154 -7.17 2.57 10.44
C ASP A 154 -7.34 2.48 11.98
N ASN A 155 -6.34 2.94 12.73
CA ASN A 155 -6.38 2.95 14.20
C ASN A 155 -7.39 3.97 14.78
N LEU A 156 -7.61 5.09 14.10
CA LEU A 156 -8.58 6.10 14.52
C LEU A 156 -10.02 5.60 14.27
N GLU A 157 -10.28 4.91 13.16
CA GLU A 157 -11.58 4.29 12.86
C GLU A 157 -11.94 3.14 13.84
N GLU A 158 -10.97 2.30 14.20
CA GLU A 158 -11.17 1.25 15.22
C GLU A 158 -11.49 1.84 16.59
N GLY A 159 -10.86 2.98 16.94
CA GLY A 159 -11.16 3.74 18.14
C GLY A 159 -12.62 4.19 18.19
N GLN A 160 -13.14 4.74 17.09
CA GLN A 160 -14.54 5.17 16.96
C GLN A 160 -15.55 4.02 17.08
N SER A 161 -15.18 2.82 16.66
CA SER A 161 -16.03 1.62 16.71
C SER A 161 -16.13 0.98 18.10
N SER A 162 -15.27 1.39 19.04
CA SER A 162 -15.25 0.84 20.41
C SER A 162 -16.25 1.56 21.33
N LEU A 163 -16.92 0.85 22.25
CA LEU A 163 -17.82 1.43 23.26
C LEU A 163 -17.17 2.52 24.15
N MET A 164 -15.84 2.66 24.12
CA MET A 164 -15.07 3.70 24.83
C MET A 164 -15.10 5.06 24.13
N SER A 165 -15.31 5.13 22.80
CA SER A 165 -15.42 6.41 22.06
C SER A 165 -16.71 7.18 22.38
N PHE A 166 -17.71 6.51 22.93
CA PHE A 166 -18.91 7.16 23.47
C PHE A 166 -18.71 7.79 24.85
N VAL A 167 -17.59 7.47 25.53
CA VAL A 167 -17.23 7.98 26.86
C VAL A 167 -16.12 9.03 26.79
N ASN A 168 -15.23 8.92 25.80
CA ASN A 168 -14.23 9.93 25.50
C ASN A 168 -14.74 10.85 24.38
N ASP A 169 -15.02 12.09 24.76
CA ASP A 169 -15.30 13.22 23.88
C ASP A 169 -14.00 13.61 23.14
N ASP A 170 -13.47 12.71 22.30
CA ASP A 170 -12.26 12.97 21.52
C ASP A 170 -12.61 14.01 20.46
N SER A 171 -12.22 15.25 20.75
CA SER A 171 -12.53 16.40 19.93
C SER A 171 -11.79 16.31 18.59
N PRO A 172 -12.28 16.99 17.52
CA PRO A 172 -11.51 17.16 16.29
C PRO A 172 -10.08 17.70 16.52
N GLU A 173 -9.85 18.45 17.62
CA GLU A 173 -8.53 18.94 17.99
C GLU A 173 -7.55 17.81 18.39
N ASP A 174 -8.05 16.75 19.02
CA ASP A 174 -7.24 15.60 19.46
C ASP A 174 -6.78 14.75 18.26
N HIS A 175 -7.65 14.53 17.26
CA HIS A 175 -7.28 13.82 16.03
C HIS A 175 -6.22 14.57 15.20
N ILE A 176 -6.33 15.90 15.11
CA ILE A 176 -5.35 16.75 14.42
C ILE A 176 -3.99 16.67 15.10
N SER A 177 -3.97 16.59 16.44
CA SER A 177 -2.74 16.47 17.21
C SER A 177 -2.01 15.15 16.94
N THR A 178 -2.75 14.08 16.67
CA THR A 178 -2.22 12.77 16.28
C THR A 178 -1.69 12.75 14.85
N VAL A 179 -2.39 13.33 13.88
CA VAL A 179 -2.02 13.23 12.47
C VAL A 179 -0.87 14.17 12.08
N ARG A 180 -0.79 15.37 12.68
CA ARG A 180 0.17 16.42 12.30
C ARG A 180 1.65 15.99 12.35
N PRO A 181 2.15 15.31 13.41
CA PRO A 181 3.54 14.87 13.48
C PRO A 181 3.92 13.95 12.31
N HIS A 182 3.03 13.06 11.90
CA HIS A 182 3.27 12.18 10.74
C HIS A 182 3.39 12.98 9.45
N MET A 183 2.51 13.97 9.22
CA MET A 183 2.58 14.84 8.04
C MET A 183 3.87 15.65 7.98
N GLU A 184 4.31 16.23 9.11
CA GLU A 184 5.59 16.96 9.19
C GLU A 184 6.75 16.04 8.84
N ARG A 185 6.74 14.82 9.39
CA ARG A 185 7.77 13.82 9.12
C ARG A 185 7.83 13.41 7.64
N LEU A 186 6.69 13.27 6.97
CA LEU A 186 6.62 13.00 5.53
C LEU A 186 7.26 14.11 4.70
N VAL A 187 7.04 15.37 5.06
CA VAL A 187 7.63 16.52 4.36
C VAL A 187 9.14 16.54 4.50
N GLU A 188 9.66 16.27 5.70
CA GLU A 188 11.10 16.22 5.96
C GLU A 188 11.79 15.10 5.18
N LEU A 189 11.14 13.95 5.07
CA LEU A 189 11.73 12.74 4.50
C LEU A 189 11.59 12.63 2.99
N TYR A 190 10.77 13.47 2.37
CA TYR A 190 10.50 13.35 0.94
C TYR A 190 11.80 13.40 0.11
N PRO A 191 12.17 12.32 -0.59
CA PRO A 191 13.46 12.22 -1.24
C PRO A 191 13.40 12.85 -2.63
N ARG A 192 13.37 14.19 -2.67
CA ARG A 192 13.16 14.97 -3.90
C ARG A 192 14.15 14.61 -5.03
N SER A 193 15.39 14.27 -4.71
CA SER A 193 16.37 13.85 -5.71
C SER A 193 16.00 12.56 -6.44
N LYS A 194 15.18 11.70 -5.80
CA LYS A 194 14.72 10.43 -6.37
C LYS A 194 13.33 10.54 -6.99
N TYR A 195 12.44 11.33 -6.38
CA TYR A 195 11.03 11.45 -6.80
C TYR A 195 10.66 12.90 -7.15
N ASP A 196 11.37 13.52 -8.11
CA ASP A 196 11.13 14.93 -8.44
C ASP A 196 9.82 15.12 -9.25
N GLU A 197 9.38 14.09 -9.99
CA GLU A 197 8.21 14.18 -10.88
C GLU A 197 6.89 14.40 -10.12
N ALA A 198 6.75 13.80 -8.94
CA ALA A 198 5.59 13.93 -8.08
C ALA A 198 5.75 15.03 -7.02
N TYR A 199 6.93 15.63 -6.85
CA TYR A 199 7.22 16.54 -5.72
C TYR A 199 6.25 17.72 -5.64
N THR A 200 5.93 18.36 -6.78
CA THR A 200 5.00 19.49 -6.79
C THR A 200 3.59 19.07 -6.36
N LEU A 201 3.12 17.91 -6.80
CA LEU A 201 1.82 17.37 -6.40
C LEU A 201 1.82 16.95 -4.93
N PHE A 202 2.92 16.38 -4.42
CA PHE A 202 3.11 16.08 -3.01
C PHE A 202 2.98 17.34 -2.13
N ARG A 203 3.63 18.46 -2.50
CA ARG A 203 3.51 19.71 -1.73
C ARG A 203 2.09 20.28 -1.73
N ARG A 204 1.36 20.13 -2.84
CA ARG A 204 -0.05 20.53 -2.93
C ARG A 204 -0.93 19.62 -2.09
N TRP A 205 -0.71 18.32 -2.15
CA TRP A 205 -1.35 17.33 -1.30
C TRP A 205 -1.17 17.66 0.18
N ASP A 206 0.07 17.84 0.66
CA ASP A 206 0.38 18.25 2.05
C ASP A 206 -0.40 19.52 2.45
N SER A 207 -0.49 20.50 1.55
CA SER A 207 -1.27 21.73 1.81
C SER A 207 -2.78 21.46 1.92
N VAL A 208 -3.36 20.62 1.06
CA VAL A 208 -4.80 20.33 1.07
C VAL A 208 -5.14 19.46 2.27
N THR A 209 -4.37 18.42 2.54
CA THR A 209 -4.54 17.54 3.71
C THR A 209 -4.45 18.33 5.02
N ARG A 210 -3.56 19.32 5.13
CA ARG A 210 -3.52 20.21 6.32
C ARG A 210 -4.75 21.11 6.45
N GLN A 211 -5.41 21.45 5.35
CA GLN A 211 -6.67 22.23 5.40
C GLN A 211 -7.83 21.32 5.82
N LEU A 212 -7.93 20.12 5.25
CA LEU A 212 -8.91 19.11 5.66
C LEU A 212 -8.75 18.76 7.15
N ALA A 213 -7.51 18.58 7.61
CA ALA A 213 -7.21 18.35 9.02
C ALA A 213 -7.77 19.48 9.90
N LYS A 214 -7.56 20.75 9.54
CA LYS A 214 -8.11 21.88 10.32
C LYS A 214 -9.62 21.88 10.42
N ASN A 215 -10.30 21.35 9.40
CA ASN A 215 -11.75 21.24 9.39
C ASN A 215 -12.26 19.97 10.10
N GLY A 216 -11.35 19.07 10.52
CA GLY A 216 -11.70 17.79 11.16
C GLY A 216 -12.23 16.71 10.22
N ASP A 217 -12.02 16.85 8.90
CA ASP A 217 -12.55 15.92 7.89
C ASP A 217 -11.59 14.74 7.66
N LEU A 218 -11.64 13.75 8.56
CA LEU A 218 -10.75 12.58 8.54
C LEU A 218 -11.00 11.66 7.35
N ASP A 219 -12.26 11.40 7.00
CA ASP A 219 -12.64 10.55 5.86
C ASP A 219 -12.04 11.11 4.55
N ALA A 220 -12.16 12.43 4.34
CA ALA A 220 -11.56 13.08 3.18
C ALA A 220 -10.03 13.02 3.20
N MET A 221 -9.41 13.09 4.38
CA MET A 221 -7.95 12.96 4.51
C MET A 221 -7.47 11.56 4.16
N GLU A 222 -8.15 10.52 4.64
CA GLU A 222 -7.81 9.13 4.36
C GLU A 222 -7.97 8.82 2.87
N ALA A 223 -9.10 9.20 2.28
CA ALA A 223 -9.34 9.02 0.85
C ALA A 223 -8.28 9.75 0.01
N LEU A 224 -7.97 11.01 0.34
CA LEU A 224 -6.92 11.77 -0.34
C LEU A 224 -5.51 11.19 -0.13
N ALA A 225 -5.24 10.56 1.03
CA ALA A 225 -3.99 9.85 1.28
C ALA A 225 -3.88 8.60 0.40
N SER A 226 -4.96 7.86 0.22
CA SER A 226 -5.01 6.70 -0.69
C SER A 226 -4.84 7.12 -2.15
N ASP A 227 -5.51 8.20 -2.59
CA ASP A 227 -5.39 8.75 -3.94
C ASP A 227 -3.97 9.22 -4.27
N PHE A 228 -3.33 9.94 -3.33
CA PHE A 228 -1.93 10.33 -3.48
C PHE A 228 -1.03 9.12 -3.64
N TRP A 229 -1.25 8.10 -2.82
CA TRP A 229 -0.40 6.92 -2.81
C TRP A 229 -0.52 6.08 -4.08
N GLU A 230 -1.73 6.00 -4.65
CA GLU A 230 -1.92 5.40 -5.97
C GLU A 230 -1.15 6.19 -7.04
N MET A 231 -1.35 7.50 -7.10
CA MET A 231 -0.65 8.37 -8.07
C MET A 231 0.86 8.22 -7.93
N PHE A 232 1.37 8.31 -6.70
CA PHE A 232 2.79 8.21 -6.39
C PHE A 232 3.36 6.84 -6.76
N SER A 233 2.60 5.76 -6.53
CA SER A 233 2.99 4.41 -6.96
C SER A 233 3.14 4.32 -8.48
N ARG A 234 2.25 4.94 -9.24
CA ARG A 234 2.26 4.91 -10.72
C ARG A 234 3.29 5.85 -11.35
N VAL A 235 3.53 7.00 -10.74
CA VAL A 235 4.41 8.05 -11.28
C VAL A 235 5.86 7.85 -10.87
N GLU A 236 6.09 7.32 -9.67
CA GLU A 236 7.43 7.22 -9.08
C GLU A 236 7.80 5.78 -8.75
N LEU A 237 7.03 5.10 -7.87
CA LEU A 237 7.53 3.88 -7.24
C LEU A 237 7.75 2.73 -8.23
N ARG A 238 6.78 2.41 -9.09
CA ARG A 238 6.92 1.32 -10.06
C ARG A 238 8.06 1.54 -11.06
N ILE A 239 8.37 2.80 -11.35
CA ILE A 239 9.44 3.17 -12.30
C ILE A 239 10.80 3.10 -11.62
N HIS A 240 10.93 3.62 -10.41
CA HIS A 240 12.20 3.68 -9.70
C HIS A 240 12.57 2.39 -8.96
N HIS A 241 11.58 1.53 -8.68
CA HIS A 241 11.76 0.28 -7.94
C HIS A 241 10.99 -0.83 -8.64
N ASN A 242 11.67 -1.44 -9.60
CA ASN A 242 11.24 -2.63 -10.27
C ASN A 242 12.40 -3.62 -10.36
N ILE A 243 12.06 -4.88 -10.57
CA ILE A 243 12.97 -6.01 -10.70
C ILE A 243 12.53 -6.74 -11.96
N ASP A 244 13.46 -7.01 -12.88
CA ASP A 244 13.24 -7.84 -14.07
C ASP A 244 12.04 -7.45 -14.97
N VAL A 245 11.53 -6.22 -14.85
CA VAL A 245 10.43 -5.74 -15.69
C VAL A 245 10.94 -5.43 -17.10
N PRO A 246 10.29 -5.92 -18.16
CA PRO A 246 10.66 -5.60 -19.53
C PRO A 246 10.79 -4.10 -19.79
N SER A 247 11.78 -3.70 -20.59
CA SER A 247 12.05 -2.28 -20.88
C SER A 247 10.88 -1.57 -21.55
N ASP A 248 10.12 -2.28 -22.38
CA ASP A 248 8.96 -1.73 -23.08
C ASP A 248 7.83 -1.39 -22.10
N ASP A 249 7.58 -2.26 -21.12
CA ASP A 249 6.61 -1.99 -20.06
C ASP A 249 7.04 -0.79 -19.19
N GLN A 250 8.33 -0.71 -18.87
CA GLN A 250 8.86 0.45 -18.15
C GLN A 250 8.66 1.73 -18.96
N ALA A 251 8.96 1.72 -20.26
CA ALA A 251 8.77 2.86 -21.15
C ALA A 251 7.30 3.28 -21.24
N ASP A 252 6.37 2.34 -21.32
CA ASP A 252 4.93 2.61 -21.29
C ASP A 252 4.53 3.31 -19.98
N TRP A 253 5.05 2.87 -18.83
CA TRP A 253 4.80 3.56 -17.56
C TRP A 253 5.32 4.99 -17.55
N ILE A 254 6.44 5.26 -18.23
CA ILE A 254 6.98 6.62 -18.38
C ILE A 254 6.01 7.49 -19.20
N LEU A 255 5.50 6.96 -20.30
CA LEU A 255 4.55 7.65 -21.18
C LEU A 255 3.20 7.91 -20.49
N GLU A 256 2.78 7.04 -19.57
CA GLU A 256 1.57 7.19 -18.78
C GLU A 256 1.67 8.23 -17.65
N ARG A 257 2.88 8.59 -17.18
CA ARG A 257 3.05 9.47 -16.01
C ARG A 257 2.25 10.77 -16.08
N PRO A 258 2.25 11.53 -17.19
CA PRO A 258 1.52 12.79 -17.26
C PRO A 258 0.03 12.60 -17.01
N ARG A 259 -0.56 11.52 -17.55
CA ARG A 259 -1.99 11.20 -17.36
C ARG A 259 -2.33 11.00 -15.89
N HIS A 260 -1.50 10.29 -15.13
CA HIS A 260 -1.71 10.05 -13.71
C HIS A 260 -1.51 11.32 -12.87
N LYS A 261 -0.53 12.16 -13.24
CA LYS A 261 -0.31 13.47 -12.63
C LYS A 261 -1.51 14.40 -12.84
N ASP A 262 -1.99 14.49 -14.07
CA ASP A 262 -3.13 15.34 -14.44
C ASP A 262 -4.42 14.89 -13.74
N ALA A 263 -4.67 13.57 -13.68
CA ALA A 263 -5.82 13.03 -12.97
C ALA A 263 -5.81 13.42 -11.49
N PHE A 264 -4.68 13.20 -10.80
CA PHE A 264 -4.54 13.55 -9.39
C PHE A 264 -4.56 15.07 -9.15
N GLU A 265 -4.10 15.88 -10.11
CA GLU A 265 -4.25 17.33 -10.03
C GLU A 265 -5.72 17.77 -10.04
N GLN A 266 -6.60 17.07 -10.75
CA GLN A 266 -8.04 17.32 -10.67
C GLN A 266 -8.62 16.91 -9.32
N THR A 267 -8.26 15.72 -8.82
CA THR A 267 -8.61 15.25 -7.47
C THR A 267 -8.23 16.29 -6.41
N LEU A 268 -7.01 16.84 -6.46
CA LEU A 268 -6.57 17.89 -5.54
C LEU A 268 -7.42 19.17 -5.60
N LYS A 269 -7.97 19.53 -6.77
CA LYS A 269 -8.87 20.69 -6.89
C LYS A 269 -10.22 20.42 -6.24
N GLU A 270 -10.74 19.21 -6.39
CA GLU A 270 -11.99 18.78 -5.77
C GLU A 270 -11.87 18.79 -4.25
N TYR A 271 -10.86 18.13 -3.68
CA TYR A 271 -10.62 18.15 -2.23
C TYR A 271 -10.30 19.54 -1.69
N ARG A 272 -9.64 20.39 -2.47
CA ARG A 272 -9.43 21.79 -2.08
C ARG A 272 -10.75 22.55 -1.98
N GLN A 273 -11.69 22.30 -2.88
CA GLN A 273 -13.02 22.92 -2.79
C GLN A 273 -13.76 22.44 -1.54
N ILE A 274 -13.74 21.13 -1.25
CA ILE A 274 -14.29 20.54 -0.02
C ILE A 274 -13.70 21.22 1.22
N ALA A 275 -12.37 21.38 1.26
CA ALA A 275 -11.68 22.04 2.38
C ALA A 275 -12.05 23.53 2.53
N LEU A 276 -12.34 24.22 1.43
CA LEU A 276 -12.77 25.63 1.49
C LEU A 276 -14.22 25.76 1.96
N ASP A 277 -15.11 24.90 1.48
CA ASP A 277 -16.52 24.91 1.85
C ASP A 277 -16.70 24.54 3.34
N GLY A 278 -15.98 23.53 3.83
CA GLY A 278 -16.01 23.15 5.24
C GLY A 278 -15.53 24.27 6.17
N ARG A 279 -14.57 25.10 5.72
CA ARG A 279 -14.10 26.25 6.49
C ARG A 279 -15.19 27.31 6.65
N ASP A 280 -15.98 27.58 5.62
CA ASP A 280 -17.06 28.57 5.70
C ASP A 280 -18.12 28.15 6.73
N ASP A 281 -18.37 26.85 6.87
CA ASP A 281 -19.27 26.29 7.88
C ASP A 281 -18.67 26.34 9.30
N THR A 282 -17.39 25.98 9.47
CA THR A 282 -16.70 26.11 10.78
C THR A 282 -16.60 27.57 11.22
N ASP A 283 -16.19 28.48 10.34
CA ASP A 283 -16.09 29.93 10.62
C ASP A 283 -17.47 30.51 10.99
N ARG A 284 -18.57 29.94 10.48
CA ARG A 284 -19.94 30.32 10.84
C ARG A 284 -20.34 29.79 12.21
N LEU A 285 -20.02 28.54 12.52
CA LEU A 285 -20.28 27.92 13.82
C LEU A 285 -19.49 28.61 14.94
N ASP A 286 -18.23 28.95 14.70
CA ASP A 286 -17.38 29.68 15.65
C ASP A 286 -17.92 31.09 15.94
N ARG A 287 -18.41 31.79 14.91
CA ARG A 287 -19.07 33.10 15.10
C ARG A 287 -20.35 32.98 15.92
N ILE A 288 -21.13 31.93 15.71
CA ILE A 288 -22.34 31.67 16.49
C ILE A 288 -21.95 31.33 17.94
N SER A 289 -20.99 30.43 18.15
CA SER A 289 -20.49 30.03 19.47
C SER A 289 -19.90 31.21 20.26
N ALA A 290 -19.11 32.07 19.61
CA ALA A 290 -18.57 33.29 20.18
C ALA A 290 -19.69 34.27 20.56
N SER A 291 -20.68 34.46 19.69
CA SER A 291 -21.85 35.30 19.97
C SER A 291 -22.70 34.76 21.13
N TYR A 292 -22.87 33.45 21.24
CA TYR A 292 -23.55 32.82 22.38
C TYR A 292 -22.76 32.99 23.67
N SER A 293 -21.44 32.78 23.62
CA SER A 293 -20.56 32.96 24.78
C SER A 293 -20.52 34.41 25.26
N GLU A 294 -20.57 35.37 24.34
CA GLU A 294 -20.64 36.80 24.65
C GLU A 294 -22.01 37.19 25.24
N ALA A 295 -23.11 36.65 24.71
CA ALA A 295 -24.45 36.84 25.26
C ALA A 295 -24.60 36.25 26.67
N VAL A 296 -24.05 35.06 26.92
CA VAL A 296 -24.04 34.45 28.26
C VAL A 296 -23.23 35.28 29.25
N ARG A 297 -22.08 35.83 28.82
CA ARG A 297 -21.27 36.74 29.65
C ARG A 297 -21.97 38.07 29.92
N SER A 298 -22.74 38.62 28.98
CA SER A 298 -23.48 39.87 29.21
C SER A 298 -24.63 39.67 30.21
N ILE A 299 -25.36 38.56 30.11
CA ILE A 299 -26.44 38.20 31.05
C ILE A 299 -25.89 37.98 32.46
N ALA A 300 -24.71 37.36 32.58
CA ALA A 300 -24.03 37.17 33.86
C ALA A 300 -23.56 38.48 34.51
N ASN A 301 -23.17 39.48 33.70
CA ASN A 301 -22.72 40.80 34.18
C ASN A 301 -23.86 41.81 34.43
N GLU A 302 -25.08 41.55 33.94
CA GLU A 302 -26.29 42.34 34.25
C GLU A 302 -27.01 41.88 35.53
N SER A 303 -26.50 40.81 36.17
CA SER A 303 -27.08 40.22 37.38
C SER A 303 -26.36 40.63 38.69
N ASP A 304 -25.41 41.57 38.62
CA ASP A 304 -24.77 42.28 39.74
C ASP A 304 -25.30 43.71 39.87
#